data_AF-A0A3M1NAH9-F1
#
_entry.id   AF-A0A3M1NAH9-F1
#
_cell.length_a   1.000
_cell.length_b   1.000
_cell.length_c   1.000
_cell.angle_alpha   90.00
_cell.angle_beta   90.00
_cell.angle_gamma   90.00
#
_symmetry.space_group_name_H-M   'P 1'
#
loop_
_entity.id
_entity.type
_entity.pdbx_description
1 polymer ?
#
loop_
_entity_poly.entity_id
_entity_poly.type
_entity_poly.pdbx_seq_one_letter_code
_entity_poly.pdbx_strand_id
1 'polypeptide(L)'
;MRFAYPAYAKLQYVPRDSCWFDLYFPDLDAYWHITAHDLQSLHTTPTKALEIYRKLIYKHAIRATDIGERPVRGPQGKGFFYELYGDVPTHALLFFTDSVRYAVMIASYFKVAGAEDSLAPIIERLRYELERIYPTIQWRPVRWTPMHTCF
;
A
#
# COMPACT_ATOMS: atom_id res chain seq x y z
N MET A 1 -3.00 12.86 -3.31
CA MET A 1 -3.83 12.15 -2.30
C MET A 1 -3.56 12.70 -0.88
N ARG A 2 -4.46 12.53 0.11
CA ARG A 2 -4.20 12.77 1.55
C ARG A 2 -4.75 11.59 2.35
N PHE A 3 -4.08 11.19 3.43
CA PHE A 3 -4.54 10.19 4.39
C PHE A 3 -3.88 10.46 5.75
N ALA A 4 -4.41 9.86 6.83
CA ALA A 4 -3.78 9.91 8.14
C ALA A 4 -2.85 8.71 8.32
N TYR A 5 -1.71 8.92 8.97
CA TYR A 5 -0.77 7.88 9.34
C TYR A 5 -0.21 8.15 10.75
N PRO A 6 0.38 7.15 11.43
CA PRO A 6 0.82 7.30 12.81
C PRO A 6 1.90 8.37 12.96
N ALA A 7 1.83 9.19 14.03
CA ALA A 7 2.76 10.30 14.25
C ALA A 7 4.23 9.88 14.43
N TYR A 8 4.46 8.62 14.78
CA TYR A 8 5.80 8.03 14.90
C TYR A 8 6.36 7.51 13.56
N ALA A 9 5.58 7.55 12.47
CA ALA A 9 6.09 7.28 11.13
C ALA A 9 6.75 8.53 10.55
N LYS A 10 7.84 8.34 9.81
CA LYS A 10 8.62 9.40 9.17
C LYS A 10 8.55 9.23 7.66
N LEU A 11 8.17 10.29 6.94
CA LEU A 11 8.34 10.33 5.49
C LEU A 11 9.84 10.29 5.18
N GLN A 12 10.32 9.16 4.63
CA GLN A 12 11.74 8.93 4.46
C GLN A 12 12.21 9.19 3.04
N TYR A 13 11.43 8.77 2.05
CA TYR A 13 11.86 8.83 0.67
C TYR A 13 10.73 9.22 -0.27
N VAL A 14 10.99 10.22 -1.10
CA VAL A 14 10.14 10.63 -2.22
C VAL A 14 11.08 10.84 -3.40
N PRO A 15 11.24 9.86 -4.30
CA PRO A 15 12.00 10.07 -5.51
C PRO A 15 11.35 11.19 -6.34
N ARG A 16 12.20 12.03 -6.96
CA ARG A 16 11.74 13.04 -7.92
C ARG A 16 10.96 12.36 -9.05
N ASP A 17 9.85 12.97 -9.44
CA ASP A 17 8.98 12.52 -10.53
C ASP A 17 8.46 11.08 -10.40
N SER A 18 8.32 10.59 -9.17
CA SER A 18 7.83 9.24 -8.90
C SER A 18 6.41 9.23 -8.32
N CYS A 19 5.70 8.14 -8.60
CA CYS A 19 4.36 7.88 -8.09
C CYS A 19 4.38 7.17 -6.73
N TRP A 20 5.51 7.16 -6.04
CA TRP A 20 5.68 6.38 -4.82
C TRP A 20 6.52 7.10 -3.77
N PHE A 21 6.33 6.71 -2.51
CA PHE A 21 7.08 7.22 -1.38
C PHE A 21 7.04 6.23 -0.22
N ASP A 22 7.97 6.41 0.72
CA ASP A 22 8.12 5.54 1.87
C ASP A 22 7.80 6.26 3.17
N LEU A 23 6.96 5.62 3.99
CA LEU A 23 6.84 5.94 5.41
C LEU A 23 7.64 4.91 6.21
N TYR A 24 8.65 5.38 6.93
CA TYR A 24 9.48 4.55 7.80
C TYR A 24 8.99 4.61 9.23
N PHE A 25 9.03 3.48 9.91
CA PHE A 25 8.67 3.30 11.31
C PHE A 25 9.95 2.96 12.09
N PRO A 26 10.68 3.95 12.63
CA PRO A 26 11.98 3.72 13.25
C PRO A 26 11.93 2.72 14.40
N ASP A 27 10.90 2.80 15.23
CA ASP A 27 10.73 1.93 16.40
C ASP A 27 10.45 0.47 16.02
N LEU A 28 10.08 0.22 14.76
CA LEU A 28 9.68 -1.08 14.23
C LEU A 28 10.66 -1.59 13.15
N ASP A 29 11.67 -0.79 12.78
CA ASP A 29 12.53 -0.97 11.61
C ASP A 29 11.80 -1.46 10.35
N ALA A 30 10.67 -0.83 10.05
CA ALA A 30 9.75 -1.25 9.01
C ALA A 30 9.30 -0.10 8.12
N TYR A 31 8.80 -0.44 6.93
CA TYR A 31 8.43 0.52 5.91
C TYR A 31 7.00 0.27 5.44
N TRP A 32 6.28 1.34 5.17
CA TRP A 32 5.23 1.30 4.18
C TRP A 32 5.77 1.87 2.88
N HIS A 33 5.71 1.06 1.82
CA HIS A 33 5.92 1.50 0.45
C HIS A 33 4.56 1.87 -0.14
N ILE A 34 4.34 3.15 -0.43
CA ILE A 34 3.07 3.66 -0.96
C ILE A 34 3.28 3.99 -2.43
N THR A 35 2.43 3.46 -3.30
CA THR A 35 2.39 3.81 -4.72
C THR A 35 0.98 4.28 -5.07
N ALA A 36 0.85 5.50 -5.61
CA ALA A 36 -0.44 6.08 -5.99
C ALA A 36 -0.45 6.50 -7.46
N HIS A 37 -1.53 6.18 -8.17
CA HIS A 37 -1.65 6.42 -9.61
C HIS A 37 -2.95 7.12 -9.99
N ASP A 38 -2.84 7.99 -11.00
CA ASP A 38 -3.96 8.40 -11.85
C ASP A 38 -4.09 7.39 -13.00
N LEU A 39 -5.14 6.56 -12.92
CA LEU A 39 -5.44 5.51 -13.88
C LEU A 39 -5.79 6.07 -15.26
N GLN A 40 -6.33 7.29 -15.34
CA GLN A 40 -6.60 7.92 -16.64
C GLN A 40 -5.30 8.29 -17.34
N SER A 41 -4.34 8.87 -16.62
CA SER A 41 -3.02 9.19 -17.16
C SER A 41 -2.23 7.95 -17.58
N LEU A 42 -2.50 6.81 -16.95
CA LEU A 42 -1.93 5.51 -17.31
C LEU A 42 -2.74 4.76 -18.38
N HIS A 43 -3.81 5.35 -18.92
CA HIS A 43 -4.72 4.71 -19.89
C HIS A 43 -5.19 3.32 -19.45
N THR A 44 -5.48 3.16 -18.16
CA THR A 44 -5.86 1.89 -17.55
C THR A 44 -7.18 1.99 -16.78
N THR A 45 -7.70 0.85 -16.34
CA THR A 45 -8.95 0.78 -15.55
C THR A 45 -8.64 0.26 -14.14
N PRO A 46 -9.52 0.53 -13.15
CA PRO A 46 -9.34 0.00 -11.79
C PRO A 46 -9.17 -1.53 -11.76
N THR A 47 -9.92 -2.26 -12.59
CA THR A 47 -9.79 -3.72 -12.70
C THR A 47 -8.42 -4.13 -13.22
N LYS A 48 -7.92 -3.49 -14.29
CA LYS A 48 -6.58 -3.78 -14.82
C LYS A 48 -5.48 -3.42 -13.83
N ALA A 49 -5.63 -2.30 -13.12
CA ALA A 49 -4.69 -1.89 -12.08
C ALA A 49 -4.64 -2.93 -10.95
N LEU A 50 -5.81 -3.38 -10.46
CA LEU A 50 -5.90 -4.46 -9.46
C LEU A 50 -5.16 -5.71 -9.95
N GLU A 51 -5.38 -6.15 -11.19
CA GLU A 51 -4.69 -7.32 -11.75
C GLU A 51 -3.16 -7.15 -11.82
N ILE A 52 -2.68 -5.96 -12.18
CA ILE A 52 -1.24 -5.64 -12.17
C ILE A 52 -0.70 -5.75 -10.74
N TYR A 53 -1.38 -5.17 -9.76
CA TYR A 53 -0.97 -5.23 -8.35
C TYR A 53 -1.04 -6.64 -7.78
N ARG A 54 -2.09 -7.42 -8.09
CA ARG A 54 -2.18 -8.83 -7.70
C ARG A 54 -0.98 -9.62 -8.22
N LYS A 55 -0.61 -9.44 -9.49
CA LYS A 55 0.59 -10.10 -10.06
C LYS A 55 1.88 -9.71 -9.33
N LEU A 56 2.00 -8.47 -8.85
CA LEU A 56 3.13 -8.05 -8.02
C LEU A 56 3.11 -8.76 -6.66
N ILE A 57 1.97 -8.78 -5.98
CA ILE A 57 1.78 -9.47 -4.70
C ILE A 57 2.19 -10.94 -4.82
N TYR A 58 1.65 -11.67 -5.80
CA TYR A 58 1.95 -13.10 -5.96
C TYR A 58 3.43 -13.36 -6.29
N LYS A 59 4.13 -12.44 -6.95
CA LYS A 59 5.59 -12.54 -7.15
C LYS A 59 6.38 -12.38 -5.85
N HIS A 60 5.91 -11.54 -4.93
CA HIS A 60 6.53 -11.37 -3.61
C HIS A 60 6.09 -12.45 -2.60
N ALA A 61 4.99 -13.15 -2.89
CA ALA A 61 4.42 -14.20 -2.05
C ALA A 61 4.93 -15.62 -2.38
N ILE A 62 6.02 -15.77 -3.16
CA ILE A 62 6.53 -17.10 -3.57
C ILE A 62 6.88 -17.98 -2.37
N ARG A 63 7.30 -17.36 -1.26
CA ARG A 63 7.62 -18.03 0.01
C ARG A 63 6.49 -17.93 1.05
N ALA A 64 5.34 -17.39 0.66
CA ALA A 64 4.19 -17.32 1.55
C ALA A 64 3.67 -18.74 1.80
N THR A 65 3.44 -19.07 3.07
CA THR A 65 2.77 -20.31 3.45
C THR A 65 1.25 -20.19 3.33
N ASP A 66 0.73 -18.98 3.46
CA ASP A 66 -0.69 -18.67 3.27
C ASP A 66 -0.89 -17.21 2.83
N ILE A 67 -1.99 -16.94 2.15
CA ILE A 67 -2.39 -15.61 1.71
C ILE A 67 -3.88 -15.39 2.03
N GLY A 68 -4.14 -14.57 3.04
CA GLY A 68 -5.46 -14.04 3.32
C GLY A 68 -5.80 -12.90 2.36
N GLU A 69 -7.02 -12.90 1.82
CA GLU A 69 -7.55 -11.80 1.02
C GLU A 69 -8.95 -11.44 1.53
N ARG A 70 -9.21 -10.15 1.72
CA ARG A 70 -10.54 -9.66 2.06
C ARG A 70 -10.87 -8.34 1.37
N PRO A 71 -12.12 -8.15 0.92
CA PRO A 71 -12.54 -6.87 0.38
C PRO A 71 -12.59 -5.81 1.49
N VAL A 72 -12.22 -4.58 1.15
CA VAL A 72 -12.38 -3.39 2.01
C VAL A 72 -13.24 -2.34 1.35
N ARG A 73 -14.02 -1.62 2.15
CA ARG A 73 -14.85 -0.49 1.70
C ARG A 73 -14.69 0.66 2.68
N GLY A 74 -14.58 1.86 2.13
CA GLY A 74 -14.51 3.10 2.90
C GLY A 74 -15.31 4.21 2.22
N PRO A 75 -15.45 5.38 2.86
CA PRO A 75 -16.25 6.48 2.33
C PRO A 75 -15.81 6.97 0.94
N GLN A 76 -14.52 6.81 0.62
CA GLN A 76 -13.92 7.32 -0.61
C GLN A 76 -13.58 6.21 -1.61
N GLY A 77 -14.01 4.96 -1.39
CA GLY A 77 -13.68 3.89 -2.33
C GLY A 77 -13.81 2.47 -1.79
N LYS A 78 -13.21 1.56 -2.55
CA LYS A 78 -13.16 0.13 -2.25
C LYS A 78 -11.83 -0.47 -2.71
N GLY A 79 -11.56 -1.67 -2.25
CA GLY A 79 -10.41 -2.43 -2.70
C GLY A 79 -10.25 -3.72 -1.93
N PHE A 80 -9.00 -4.13 -1.73
CA PHE A 80 -8.65 -5.41 -1.11
C PHE A 80 -7.51 -5.21 -0.12
N PHE A 81 -7.59 -5.95 0.99
CA PHE A 81 -6.53 -6.10 1.96
C PHE A 81 -6.00 -7.52 1.86
N TYR A 82 -4.68 -7.66 1.82
CA TYR A 82 -3.96 -8.91 1.70
C TYR A 82 -3.07 -9.11 2.93
N GLU A 83 -3.09 -10.32 3.47
CA GLU A 83 -2.27 -10.76 4.60
C GLU A 83 -1.43 -11.93 4.11
N LEU A 84 -0.10 -11.83 4.21
CA LEU A 84 0.82 -12.87 3.77
C LEU A 84 1.54 -13.42 5.00
N TYR A 85 1.54 -14.75 5.11
CA TYR A 85 2.15 -15.51 6.21
C TYR A 85 3.38 -16.29 5.70
N GLY A 86 4.34 -16.57 6.56
CA GLY A 86 5.59 -17.27 6.22
C GLY A 86 6.81 -16.35 6.06
N ASP A 87 7.90 -16.90 5.49
CA ASP A 87 9.16 -16.19 5.19
C ASP A 87 9.00 -15.22 4.01
N VAL A 88 8.23 -14.17 4.21
CA VAL A 88 7.98 -13.11 3.22
C VAL A 88 8.42 -11.75 3.76
N PRO A 89 8.98 -10.86 2.92
CA PRO A 89 9.34 -9.52 3.36
C PRO A 89 8.13 -8.60 3.51
N THR A 90 6.98 -8.95 2.93
CA THR A 90 5.77 -8.12 2.93
C THR A 90 4.62 -8.91 3.53
N HIS A 91 4.20 -8.57 4.74
CA HIS A 91 3.16 -9.31 5.47
C HIS A 91 1.75 -8.72 5.31
N ALA A 92 1.63 -7.45 4.93
CA ALA A 92 0.33 -6.82 4.73
C ALA A 92 0.35 -5.88 3.52
N LEU A 93 -0.69 -5.94 2.69
CA LEU A 93 -0.88 -4.99 1.58
C LEU A 93 -2.31 -4.49 1.51
N LEU A 94 -2.45 -3.23 1.12
CA LEU A 94 -3.73 -2.60 0.84
C LEU A 94 -3.72 -2.10 -0.60
N PHE A 95 -4.69 -2.53 -1.39
CA PHE A 95 -5.08 -1.87 -2.64
C PHE A 95 -6.39 -1.12 -2.40
N PHE A 96 -6.47 0.15 -2.78
CA PHE A 96 -7.67 0.97 -2.61
C PHE A 96 -7.87 1.92 -3.80
N THR A 97 -9.12 2.07 -4.25
CA THR A 97 -9.45 2.89 -5.43
C THR A 97 -10.80 3.59 -5.26
N ASP A 98 -10.93 4.79 -5.84
CA ASP A 98 -12.23 5.46 -6.02
C ASP A 98 -13.13 4.76 -7.05
N SER A 99 -12.63 3.70 -7.68
CA SER A 99 -13.28 2.90 -8.74
C SER A 99 -13.49 3.62 -10.06
N VAL A 100 -12.85 4.78 -10.25
CA VAL A 100 -13.01 5.60 -11.46
C VAL A 100 -11.65 6.02 -12.01
N ARG A 101 -10.85 6.71 -11.21
CA ARG A 101 -9.65 7.41 -11.68
C ARG A 101 -8.42 7.11 -10.86
N TYR A 102 -8.56 6.83 -9.57
CA TYR A 102 -7.42 6.82 -8.67
C TYR A 102 -7.26 5.48 -7.99
N ALA A 103 -6.01 5.01 -7.88
CA ALA A 103 -5.67 3.84 -7.10
C ALA A 103 -4.43 4.09 -6.26
N VAL A 104 -4.38 3.45 -5.09
CA VAL A 104 -3.21 3.39 -4.23
C VAL A 104 -2.95 1.95 -3.84
N MET A 105 -1.69 1.56 -3.84
CA MET A 105 -1.19 0.37 -3.17
C MET A 105 -0.31 0.80 -2.00
N ILE A 106 -0.47 0.17 -0.86
CA ILE A 106 0.39 0.32 0.30
C ILE A 106 0.88 -1.06 0.70
N ALA A 107 2.20 -1.27 0.71
CA ALA A 107 2.83 -2.52 1.09
C ALA A 107 3.61 -2.35 2.39
N SER A 108 3.30 -3.15 3.40
CA SER A 108 4.04 -3.19 4.67
C SER A 108 5.23 -4.12 4.54
N TYR A 109 6.42 -3.55 4.47
CA TYR A 109 7.68 -4.22 4.19
C TYR A 109 8.61 -4.23 5.40
N PHE A 110 9.30 -5.36 5.57
CA PHE A 110 10.34 -5.60 6.55
C PHE A 110 11.65 -5.92 5.84
N LYS A 111 12.74 -5.35 6.35
CA LYS A 111 14.08 -5.54 5.77
C LYS A 111 14.62 -6.96 5.95
N VAL A 112 14.14 -7.69 6.96
CA VAL A 112 14.59 -9.04 7.30
C VAL A 112 13.41 -10.00 7.14
N ALA A 113 13.49 -10.93 6.19
CA ALA A 113 12.43 -11.90 5.92
C ALA A 113 12.40 -13.09 6.92
N GLY A 114 13.50 -13.39 7.62
CA GLY A 114 13.69 -14.68 8.28
C GLY A 114 13.43 -14.79 9.79
N ALA A 115 12.50 -14.03 10.38
CA ALA A 115 12.23 -14.10 11.82
C ALA A 115 10.76 -13.85 12.19
N GLU A 116 9.82 -14.46 11.46
CA GLU A 116 8.37 -14.25 11.61
C GLU A 116 7.91 -14.32 13.08
N ASP A 117 8.32 -15.34 13.84
CA ASP A 117 7.96 -15.48 15.26
C ASP A 117 8.43 -14.31 16.13
N SER A 118 9.61 -13.75 15.84
CA SER A 118 10.16 -12.59 16.58
C SER A 118 9.56 -11.28 16.11
N LEU A 119 9.06 -11.22 14.87
CA LEU A 119 8.47 -10.04 14.27
C LEU A 119 6.94 -10.01 14.41
N ALA A 120 6.30 -11.09 14.85
CA ALA A 120 4.84 -11.20 14.94
C ALA A 120 4.17 -10.00 15.64
N PRO A 121 4.64 -9.49 16.81
CA PRO A 121 4.04 -8.31 17.44
C PRO A 121 4.15 -7.04 16.57
N ILE A 122 5.21 -6.93 15.78
CA ILE A 122 5.47 -5.79 14.91
C ILE A 122 4.60 -5.88 13.65
N ILE A 123 4.53 -7.06 13.05
CA ILE A 123 3.65 -7.38 11.91
C ILE A 123 2.21 -7.04 12.27
N GLU A 124 1.72 -7.54 13.41
CA GLU A 124 0.36 -7.30 13.87
C GLU A 124 0.09 -5.81 14.12
N ARG A 125 1.06 -5.08 14.69
CA ARG A 125 0.92 -3.64 14.88
C ARG A 125 0.82 -2.89 13.55
N LEU A 126 1.70 -3.16 12.58
CA LEU A 126 1.65 -2.48 11.28
C LEU A 126 0.40 -2.85 10.48
N ARG A 127 -0.03 -4.11 10.55
CA ARG A 127 -1.29 -4.58 9.98
C ARG A 127 -2.45 -3.79 10.54
N TYR A 128 -2.54 -3.70 11.87
CA TYR A 128 -3.56 -2.92 12.58
C TYR A 128 -3.56 -1.44 12.14
N GLU A 129 -2.39 -0.80 12.06
CA GLU A 129 -2.26 0.58 11.57
C GLU A 129 -2.71 0.73 10.10
N LEU A 130 -2.34 -0.22 9.22
CA LEU A 130 -2.68 -0.17 7.79
C LEU A 130 -4.20 -0.28 7.57
N GLU A 131 -4.89 -1.10 8.36
CA GLU A 131 -6.35 -1.21 8.33
C GLU A 131 -7.06 0.10 8.68
N ARG A 132 -6.42 0.99 9.45
CA ARG A 132 -6.97 2.32 9.76
C ARG A 132 -6.67 3.37 8.70
N ILE A 133 -5.80 3.10 7.73
CA ILE A 133 -5.51 4.07 6.68
C ILE A 133 -6.69 4.24 5.74
N TYR A 134 -7.23 3.14 5.20
CA TYR A 134 -8.16 3.22 4.06
C TYR A 134 -9.41 4.09 4.32
N PRO A 135 -10.00 4.13 5.53
CA PRO A 135 -11.13 5.03 5.81
C PRO A 135 -10.76 6.52 5.75
N THR A 136 -9.48 6.85 5.94
CA THR A 136 -8.97 8.23 6.01
C THR A 136 -8.48 8.77 4.67
N ILE A 137 -8.38 7.91 3.65
CA ILE A 137 -7.93 8.30 2.31
C ILE A 137 -8.90 9.32 1.74
N GLN A 138 -8.36 10.41 1.23
CA GLN A 138 -9.03 11.48 0.51
C GLN A 138 -8.32 11.70 -0.82
N TRP A 139 -9.06 11.56 -1.91
CA TRP A 139 -8.55 11.81 -3.25
C TRP A 139 -8.52 13.31 -3.50
N ARG A 140 -7.39 13.82 -4.01
CA ARG A 140 -7.33 15.22 -4.41
C ARG A 140 -7.82 15.34 -5.86
N PRO A 141 -8.72 16.28 -6.17
CA PRO A 141 -9.01 16.59 -7.56
C PRO A 141 -7.74 17.17 -8.21
N VAL A 142 -7.41 16.73 -9.42
CA VAL A 142 -6.29 17.30 -10.18
C VAL A 142 -6.58 18.78 -10.43
N ARG A 143 -5.74 19.67 -9.90
CA ARG A 143 -5.59 21.01 -10.48
C ARG A 143 -4.71 20.82 -11.71
N TRP A 144 -5.21 21.24 -12.88
CA TRP A 144 -4.53 21.09 -14.15
C TRP A 144 -3.09 21.62 -14.08
N THR A 145 -2.13 20.70 -14.04
CA THR A 145 -0.72 20.95 -14.35
C THR A 145 -0.29 19.87 -15.33
N PRO A 146 -0.03 20.22 -16.60
CA PRO A 146 0.36 19.24 -17.61
C PRO A 146 1.82 18.87 -17.37
N MET A 147 2.10 17.88 -16.52
CA MET A 147 3.40 17.15 -16.56
C MET A 147 3.54 15.97 -15.58
N HIS A 148 2.60 15.72 -14.66
CA HIS A 148 2.78 14.63 -13.69
C HIS A 148 1.65 13.60 -13.76
N THR A 149 1.99 12.38 -14.17
CA THR A 149 1.17 11.15 -14.12
C THR A 149 0.97 10.63 -12.69
N CYS A 150 1.54 11.34 -11.72
CA CYS A 150 1.59 11.02 -10.30
C CYS A 150 0.88 12.10 -9.46
N PHE A 151 0.47 11.71 -8.26
CA PHE A 151 -0.33 12.51 -7.32
C PHE A 151 0.43 13.52 -6.48
#